data_AF-A0A969UPG2-F1
#
_entry.id   AF-A0A969UPG2-F1
#
_cell.length_a   1.000
_cell.length_b   1.000
_cell.length_c   1.000
_cell.angle_alpha   90.00
_cell.angle_beta   90.00
_cell.angle_gamma   90.00
#
_symmetry.space_group_name_H-M   'P 1'
#
loop_
_entity.id
_entity.type
_entity.pdbx_description
1 polymer ?
#
loop_
_entity_poly.entity_id
_entity_poly.type
_entity_poly.pdbx_seq_one_letter_code
_entity_poly.pdbx_strand_id
1 'polypeptide(L)'
;MRVDLLNNRGRAVANGGKRNRIAGEFASGQYFIRVRRLKGDTRYTLTASASASAIDSPVPVPSPTPNPSPTPTPTPIDPGGTAGTERNLGTLASVQTIVETVGFTDDIDYYKFNLTQISDLNATLTGVTASTRLTLYYDTNGNGIVEGSDLSVLSDSANVSENADISTILPIGTYFIEVNYGSFSNATPYTLTLLPTPKPGNVSPDPNISTPFTIGTFPVTLTDLVGKVDGTDSYKFTLSQISDISVTLDGLSNPIRATLSFDANGNGVSDGNDIRVDSGSSSSTGNINFSQTLPTGTYFIDIEYASFNSSHTRYDLNVSQTPKPGNVLTDPNISNPLTVNGFPATFSDLVGKLDNSDYYKFTLNQQGNFNAVVTGLSNFIRLNLFRDTNGNNSVDNNDIRVDFDNGSSTDTANVGTTLAAGTYFIQVAYTGSFDEHTRYDLSMQLT
;
A
#
# COMPACT_ATOMS: atom_id res chain seq x y z
N MET A 1 -59.76 1.14 -3.79
CA MET A 1 -58.64 2.07 -3.46
C MET A 1 -57.73 1.45 -2.40
N ARG A 2 -56.49 1.93 -2.30
CA ARG A 2 -55.52 1.64 -1.24
C ARG A 2 -55.01 2.96 -0.66
N VAL A 3 -54.87 3.05 0.65
CA VAL A 3 -54.28 4.22 1.32
C VAL A 3 -52.92 3.84 1.90
N ASP A 4 -51.90 4.63 1.59
CA ASP A 4 -50.57 4.54 2.20
C ASP A 4 -50.26 5.87 2.90
N LEU A 5 -49.57 5.81 4.03
CA LEU A 5 -48.88 6.96 4.61
C LEU A 5 -47.43 6.92 4.11
N LEU A 6 -46.88 8.04 3.68
CA LEU A 6 -45.51 8.17 3.17
C LEU A 6 -44.70 9.15 4.02
N ASN A 7 -43.38 8.95 4.11
CA ASN A 7 -42.45 9.94 4.67
C ASN A 7 -42.12 11.06 3.66
N ASN A 8 -41.31 12.02 4.09
CA ASN A 8 -40.77 13.13 3.27
C ASN A 8 -39.93 12.68 2.06
N ARG A 9 -39.44 11.43 2.05
CA ARG A 9 -38.71 10.80 0.93
C ARG A 9 -39.62 9.96 0.02
N GLY A 10 -40.94 10.00 0.20
CA GLY A 10 -41.94 9.32 -0.65
C GLY A 10 -42.06 7.81 -0.44
N ARG A 11 -41.38 7.23 0.55
CA ARG A 11 -41.47 5.81 0.92
C ARG A 11 -42.67 5.56 1.85
N ALA A 12 -43.35 4.43 1.68
CA ALA A 12 -44.54 4.13 2.47
C ALA A 12 -44.17 3.69 3.91
N VAL A 13 -44.63 4.46 4.91
CA VAL A 13 -44.43 4.22 6.35
C VAL A 13 -45.52 3.35 6.97
N ALA A 14 -46.72 3.33 6.38
CA ALA A 14 -47.83 2.51 6.84
C ALA A 14 -48.81 2.22 5.70
N ASN A 15 -49.51 1.09 5.79
CA ASN A 15 -50.54 0.70 4.83
C ASN A 15 -51.91 0.57 5.47
N GLY A 16 -52.93 1.13 4.85
CA GLY A 16 -54.31 1.02 5.31
C GLY A 16 -54.90 -0.39 5.20
N GLY A 17 -54.22 -1.31 4.53
CA GLY A 17 -54.66 -2.70 4.34
C GLY A 17 -56.03 -2.79 3.65
N LYS A 18 -56.75 -3.91 3.86
CA LYS A 18 -58.09 -4.12 3.29
C LYS A 18 -59.14 -3.11 3.80
N ARG A 19 -58.90 -2.47 4.94
CA ARG A 19 -59.82 -1.52 5.59
C ARG A 19 -59.50 -0.05 5.31
N ASN A 20 -58.44 0.24 4.55
CA ASN A 20 -57.96 1.59 4.25
C ASN A 20 -57.82 2.50 5.48
N ARG A 21 -57.39 1.94 6.62
CA ARG A 21 -57.23 2.65 7.89
C ARG A 21 -55.81 2.50 8.41
N ILE A 22 -55.19 3.62 8.75
CA ILE A 22 -53.84 3.71 9.31
C ILE A 22 -53.97 4.32 10.72
N ALA A 23 -53.37 3.67 11.71
CA ALA A 23 -53.29 4.15 13.09
C ALA A 23 -51.98 3.66 13.72
N GLY A 24 -51.28 4.53 14.43
CA GLY A 24 -50.00 4.23 15.05
C GLY A 24 -49.36 5.48 15.62
N GLU A 25 -48.29 5.30 16.40
CA GLU A 25 -47.41 6.37 16.80
C GLU A 25 -46.38 6.61 15.71
N PHE A 26 -46.15 7.87 15.37
CA PHE A 26 -45.20 8.29 14.35
C PHE A 26 -44.35 9.41 14.94
N ALA A 27 -43.06 9.42 14.61
CA ALA A 27 -42.16 10.48 15.02
C ALA A 27 -42.67 11.85 14.53
N SER A 28 -42.25 12.93 15.20
CA SER A 28 -42.54 14.28 14.72
C SER A 28 -41.94 14.47 13.33
N GLY A 29 -42.75 14.89 12.37
CA GLY A 29 -42.28 15.08 11.01
C GLY A 29 -43.39 15.32 10.01
N GLN A 30 -42.99 15.52 8.75
CA GLN A 30 -43.91 15.68 7.63
C GLN A 30 -44.25 14.33 7.01
N TYR A 31 -45.56 14.07 6.84
CA TYR A 31 -46.07 12.86 6.21
C TYR A 31 -47.03 13.19 5.07
N PHE A 32 -47.11 12.28 4.10
CA PHE A 32 -47.99 12.41 2.94
C PHE A 32 -48.97 11.23 2.90
N ILE A 33 -50.26 11.49 2.70
CA ILE A 33 -51.25 10.42 2.51
C ILE A 33 -51.40 10.19 1.01
N ARG A 34 -51.02 9.00 0.55
CA ARG A 34 -51.21 8.59 -0.85
C ARG A 34 -52.42 7.68 -0.97
N VAL A 35 -53.41 8.13 -1.74
CA VAL A 35 -54.58 7.32 -2.12
C VAL A 35 -54.37 6.77 -3.53
N ARG A 36 -54.28 5.46 -3.68
CA ARG A 36 -54.12 4.77 -4.97
C ARG A 36 -55.43 4.10 -5.40
N ARG A 37 -55.85 4.34 -6.64
CA ARG A 37 -56.93 3.59 -7.29
C ARG A 37 -56.44 2.17 -7.59
N LEU A 38 -57.25 1.16 -7.27
CA LEU A 38 -56.93 -0.25 -7.59
C LEU A 38 -57.76 -0.75 -8.79
N LYS A 39 -59.06 -0.47 -8.81
CA LYS A 39 -59.98 -0.81 -9.91
C LYS A 39 -61.26 0.03 -9.79
N GLY A 40 -61.84 0.43 -10.92
CA GLY A 40 -63.11 1.17 -11.00
C GLY A 40 -63.03 2.60 -10.47
N ASP A 41 -63.98 3.45 -10.88
CA ASP A 41 -64.05 4.83 -10.37
C ASP A 41 -64.42 4.81 -8.88
N THR A 42 -63.68 5.57 -8.07
CA THR A 42 -63.83 5.57 -6.61
C THR A 42 -63.98 7.00 -6.12
N ARG A 43 -65.13 7.33 -5.53
CA ARG A 43 -65.28 8.53 -4.69
C ARG A 43 -64.87 8.17 -3.27
N TYR A 44 -64.17 9.08 -2.59
CA TYR A 44 -63.71 8.87 -1.22
C TYR A 44 -63.74 10.17 -0.43
N THR A 45 -63.83 10.03 0.89
CA THR A 45 -63.58 11.10 1.86
C THR A 45 -62.36 10.69 2.67
N LEU A 46 -61.40 11.61 2.83
CA LEU A 46 -60.22 11.38 3.66
C LEU A 46 -60.38 12.14 4.97
N THR A 47 -60.23 11.44 6.09
CA THR A 47 -60.15 12.02 7.43
C THR A 47 -58.80 11.65 8.03
N ALA A 48 -58.03 12.65 8.45
CA ALA A 48 -56.78 12.47 9.14
C ALA A 48 -56.78 13.36 10.39
N SER A 49 -56.30 12.80 11.50
CA SER A 49 -56.14 13.49 12.77
C SER A 49 -54.89 12.97 13.45
N ALA A 50 -54.10 13.86 14.03
CA ALA A 50 -52.96 13.52 14.86
C ALA A 50 -53.03 14.36 16.14
N SER A 51 -52.63 13.76 17.26
CA SER A 51 -52.47 14.42 18.55
C SER A 51 -51.10 14.07 19.09
N ALA A 52 -50.39 15.04 19.67
CA ALA A 52 -49.13 14.77 20.36
C ALA A 52 -49.41 13.84 21.56
N SER A 53 -48.65 12.75 21.68
CA SER A 53 -48.65 11.95 22.91
C SER A 53 -48.03 12.80 24.02
N ALA A 54 -48.85 13.17 25.01
CA ALA A 54 -48.40 13.94 26.16
C ALA A 54 -47.56 13.05 27.09
N ILE A 55 -46.25 13.08 26.91
CA ILE A 55 -45.32 12.75 28.00
C ILE A 55 -44.99 14.05 28.73
N ASP A 56 -45.58 14.11 29.93
CA ASP A 56 -45.40 15.04 31.04
C ASP A 56 -45.82 16.51 30.85
N SER A 57 -46.99 16.86 31.41
CA SER A 57 -47.37 18.24 31.70
C SER A 57 -47.19 18.49 33.19
N PRO A 58 -46.35 19.44 33.63
CA PRO A 58 -46.24 19.78 35.03
C PRO A 58 -47.46 20.58 35.50
N VAL A 59 -47.88 20.28 36.73
CA VAL A 59 -48.94 20.93 37.53
C VAL A 59 -48.73 22.45 37.60
N PRO A 60 -49.79 23.30 37.54
CA PRO A 60 -49.63 24.75 37.54
C PRO A 60 -49.24 25.27 38.94
N VAL A 61 -48.10 25.97 39.02
CA VAL A 61 -47.63 26.74 40.18
C VAL A 61 -47.75 28.24 39.84
N PRO A 62 -48.18 29.12 40.76
CA PRO A 62 -48.40 30.53 40.45
C PRO A 62 -47.10 31.28 40.12
N SER A 63 -47.21 32.26 39.22
CA SER A 63 -46.13 33.03 38.62
C SER A 63 -45.20 33.73 39.63
N PRO A 64 -43.87 33.54 39.51
CA PRO A 64 -42.88 34.54 39.87
C PRO A 64 -42.36 35.28 38.62
N THR A 65 -41.88 36.49 38.87
CA THR A 65 -41.25 37.49 37.99
C THR A 65 -40.34 36.95 36.87
N PRO A 66 -40.21 37.67 35.73
CA PRO A 66 -39.50 37.18 34.55
C PRO A 66 -38.00 37.04 34.82
N ASN A 67 -37.56 35.79 34.91
CA ASN A 67 -36.15 35.40 34.77
C ASN A 67 -35.84 35.32 33.26
N PRO A 68 -34.69 35.80 32.75
CA PRO A 68 -34.33 35.62 31.35
C PRO A 68 -34.46 34.15 30.96
N SER A 69 -35.21 33.92 29.88
CA SER A 69 -35.39 32.61 29.26
C SER A 69 -34.00 32.01 29.00
N PRO A 70 -33.72 30.75 29.43
CA PRO A 70 -32.51 30.08 29.00
C PRO A 70 -32.52 30.06 27.48
N THR A 71 -31.46 30.59 26.86
CA THR A 71 -31.21 30.46 25.44
C THR A 71 -31.45 28.99 25.06
N PRO A 72 -32.31 28.68 24.07
CA PRO A 72 -32.52 27.30 23.66
C PRO A 72 -31.15 26.70 23.34
N THR A 73 -30.78 25.64 24.06
CA THR A 73 -29.63 24.80 23.69
C THR A 73 -29.82 24.46 22.21
N PRO A 74 -28.85 24.75 21.33
CA PRO A 74 -28.97 24.41 19.93
C PRO A 74 -29.33 22.93 19.84
N THR A 75 -30.45 22.63 19.18
CA THR A 75 -30.82 21.25 18.86
C THR A 75 -29.63 20.64 18.11
N PRO A 76 -29.16 19.42 18.46
CA PRO A 76 -28.14 18.75 17.68
C PRO A 76 -28.52 18.80 16.20
N ILE A 77 -27.61 19.30 15.36
CA ILE A 77 -27.82 19.28 13.91
C ILE A 77 -27.76 17.82 13.51
N ASP A 78 -28.89 17.31 13.01
CA ASP A 78 -29.02 16.02 12.34
C ASP A 78 -27.81 15.83 11.39
N PRO A 79 -26.98 14.78 11.60
CA PRO A 79 -25.82 14.47 10.76
C PRO A 79 -26.15 14.24 9.28
N GLY A 80 -27.44 14.07 8.95
CA GLY A 80 -27.97 14.01 7.61
C GLY A 80 -27.71 12.67 6.93
N GLY A 81 -28.74 12.13 6.28
CA GLY A 81 -28.66 10.85 5.55
C GLY A 81 -28.46 10.96 4.04
N THR A 82 -27.94 12.09 3.53
CA THR A 82 -27.68 12.32 2.11
C THR A 82 -26.24 12.76 1.87
N ALA A 83 -25.67 12.38 0.73
CA ALA A 83 -24.35 12.84 0.31
C ALA A 83 -24.28 14.38 0.31
N GLY A 84 -23.25 14.94 0.94
CA GLY A 84 -23.01 16.39 1.07
C GLY A 84 -23.71 17.06 2.26
N THR A 85 -24.43 16.31 3.09
CA THR A 85 -25.03 16.83 4.35
C THR A 85 -24.34 16.32 5.60
N GLU A 86 -23.19 15.64 5.47
CA GLU A 86 -22.51 14.96 6.56
C GLU A 86 -22.07 15.95 7.65
N ARG A 87 -22.15 15.51 8.91
CA ARG A 87 -21.60 16.29 10.01
C ARG A 87 -20.08 16.23 9.99
N ASN A 88 -19.47 17.36 9.64
CA ASN A 88 -18.01 17.51 9.65
C ASN A 88 -17.47 17.70 11.08
N LEU A 89 -16.65 16.74 11.53
CA LEU A 89 -15.97 16.74 12.82
C LEU A 89 -14.60 17.42 12.77
N GLY A 90 -14.12 17.80 11.58
CA GLY A 90 -12.82 18.41 11.37
C GLY A 90 -11.67 17.41 11.55
N THR A 91 -10.54 17.89 12.06
CA THR A 91 -9.39 17.04 12.38
C THR A 91 -9.66 16.24 13.65
N LEU A 92 -9.64 14.92 13.55
CA LEU A 92 -9.84 14.02 14.67
C LEU A 92 -8.51 13.84 15.44
N ALA A 93 -8.23 14.76 16.36
CA ALA A 93 -7.00 14.75 17.18
C ALA A 93 -7.21 14.22 18.62
N SER A 94 -8.46 14.09 19.05
CA SER A 94 -8.84 13.60 20.38
C SER A 94 -10.15 12.83 20.29
N VAL A 95 -10.54 12.18 21.39
CA VAL A 95 -11.83 11.48 21.48
C VAL A 95 -12.99 12.42 21.12
N GLN A 96 -13.92 11.91 20.31
CA GLN A 96 -15.22 12.52 20.03
C GLN A 96 -16.30 11.56 20.52
N THR A 97 -17.30 12.09 21.21
CA THR A 97 -18.48 11.33 21.64
C THR A 97 -19.71 12.05 21.17
N ILE A 98 -20.53 11.35 20.40
CA ILE A 98 -21.71 11.89 19.73
C ILE A 98 -22.90 11.00 20.12
N VAL A 99 -23.98 11.63 20.54
CA VAL A 99 -25.24 10.96 20.85
C VAL A 99 -26.26 11.43 19.82
N GLU A 100 -26.88 10.48 19.13
CA GLU A 100 -27.95 10.76 18.16
C GLU A 100 -28.88 9.55 18.00
N THR A 101 -29.82 9.58 17.06
CA THR A 101 -30.85 8.57 16.82
C THR A 101 -31.05 8.35 15.33
N VAL A 102 -30.83 7.12 14.85
CA VAL A 102 -31.29 6.73 13.51
C VAL A 102 -32.63 6.01 13.58
N GLY A 103 -33.43 6.10 12.53
CA GLY A 103 -34.75 5.48 12.46
C GLY A 103 -35.39 5.59 11.07
N PHE A 104 -36.65 5.20 10.95
CA PHE A 104 -37.28 5.07 9.63
C PHE A 104 -37.34 6.36 8.78
N THR A 105 -37.43 7.53 9.42
CA THR A 105 -37.46 8.85 8.74
C THR A 105 -36.07 9.44 8.53
N ASP A 106 -35.09 8.91 9.25
CA ASP A 106 -33.70 9.34 9.27
C ASP A 106 -32.82 8.10 9.43
N ASP A 107 -32.69 7.37 8.33
CA ASP A 107 -32.19 5.99 8.32
C ASP A 107 -30.67 5.90 8.31
N ILE A 108 -29.99 7.03 8.13
CA ILE A 108 -28.54 7.09 7.98
C ILE A 108 -28.05 8.41 8.56
N ASP A 109 -27.01 8.32 9.38
CA ASP A 109 -26.18 9.44 9.79
C ASP A 109 -24.79 9.32 9.19
N TYR A 110 -24.30 10.39 8.58
CA TYR A 110 -22.92 10.48 8.09
C TYR A 110 -22.09 11.49 8.88
N TYR A 111 -20.88 11.07 9.22
CA TYR A 111 -19.87 11.91 9.86
C TYR A 111 -18.61 11.95 9.02
N LYS A 112 -17.99 13.12 8.90
CA LYS A 112 -16.72 13.30 8.18
C LYS A 112 -15.62 13.72 9.14
N PHE A 113 -14.43 13.15 9.02
CA PHE A 113 -13.26 13.59 9.78
C PHE A 113 -11.96 13.43 8.98
N ASN A 114 -10.94 14.17 9.39
CA ASN A 114 -9.59 14.10 8.82
C ASN A 114 -8.60 13.53 9.84
N LEU A 115 -7.74 12.62 9.40
CA LEU A 115 -6.51 12.25 10.09
C LEU A 115 -5.34 12.99 9.42
N THR A 116 -4.46 13.56 10.23
CA THR A 116 -3.27 14.33 9.75
C THR A 116 -1.97 13.54 9.86
N GLN A 117 -2.05 12.32 10.37
CA GLN A 117 -0.94 11.39 10.56
C GLN A 117 -1.53 9.98 10.71
N ILE A 118 -0.70 8.96 10.46
CA ILE A 118 -1.06 7.57 10.74
C ILE A 118 -1.55 7.45 12.19
N SER A 119 -2.72 6.84 12.38
CA SER A 119 -3.36 6.71 13.69
C SER A 119 -4.09 5.37 13.81
N ASP A 120 -4.06 4.76 14.99
CA ASP A 120 -5.06 3.74 15.33
C ASP A 120 -6.40 4.44 15.57
N LEU A 121 -7.43 4.05 14.84
CA LEU A 121 -8.79 4.47 15.09
C LEU A 121 -9.54 3.36 15.82
N ASN A 122 -10.12 3.71 16.96
CA ASN A 122 -11.19 2.93 17.59
C ASN A 122 -12.51 3.69 17.45
N ALA A 123 -13.45 3.14 16.68
CA ALA A 123 -14.80 3.65 16.53
C ALA A 123 -15.79 2.67 17.16
N THR A 124 -16.56 3.12 18.14
CA THR A 124 -17.50 2.26 18.87
C THR A 124 -18.91 2.83 18.83
N LEU A 125 -19.89 1.97 18.56
CA LEU A 125 -21.31 2.31 18.54
C LEU A 125 -22.02 1.55 19.66
N THR A 126 -22.55 2.30 20.62
CA THR A 126 -23.18 1.77 21.83
C THR A 126 -24.55 2.37 22.07
N GLY A 127 -25.31 1.84 23.05
CA GLY A 127 -26.59 2.42 23.46
C GLY A 127 -27.73 2.20 22.47
N VAL A 128 -27.53 1.35 21.47
CA VAL A 128 -28.57 1.01 20.49
C VAL A 128 -29.67 0.16 21.09
N THR A 129 -30.91 0.45 20.73
CA THR A 129 -32.10 -0.33 21.08
C THR A 129 -32.57 -1.22 19.93
N ALA A 130 -31.92 -1.13 18.77
CA ALA A 130 -32.16 -1.97 17.62
C ALA A 130 -30.89 -2.23 16.80
N SER A 131 -30.97 -3.20 15.88
CA SER A 131 -29.89 -3.50 14.95
C SER A 131 -29.47 -2.26 14.16
N THR A 132 -28.19 -1.91 14.24
CA THR A 132 -27.61 -0.72 13.60
C THR A 132 -26.24 -1.09 13.06
N ARG A 133 -25.91 -0.67 11.84
CA ARG A 133 -24.62 -0.95 11.21
C ARG A 133 -23.72 0.28 11.29
N LEU A 134 -22.48 0.08 11.70
CA LEU A 134 -21.40 1.05 11.66
C LEU A 134 -20.50 0.73 10.46
N THR A 135 -20.23 1.70 9.59
CA THR A 135 -19.30 1.50 8.46
C THR A 135 -18.32 2.66 8.37
N LEU A 136 -17.05 2.34 8.16
CA LEU A 136 -15.97 3.30 7.89
C LEU A 136 -15.70 3.33 6.38
N TYR A 137 -15.65 4.54 5.82
CA TYR A 137 -15.29 4.79 4.42
C TYR A 137 -14.05 5.68 4.33
N TYR A 138 -13.27 5.48 3.26
CA TYR A 138 -12.18 6.36 2.86
C TYR A 138 -12.56 7.16 1.62
N ASP A 139 -12.40 8.48 1.69
CA ASP A 139 -12.65 9.43 0.60
C ASP A 139 -11.57 9.25 -0.49
N THR A 140 -11.86 8.39 -1.44
CA THR A 140 -10.83 7.91 -2.39
C THR A 140 -10.57 8.93 -3.49
N ASN A 141 -11.54 9.82 -3.76
CA ASN A 141 -11.43 10.85 -4.78
C ASN A 141 -11.12 12.25 -4.21
N GLY A 142 -11.12 12.40 -2.88
CA GLY A 142 -10.78 13.64 -2.18
C GLY A 142 -11.81 14.76 -2.36
N ASN A 143 -13.03 14.45 -2.81
CA ASN A 143 -14.07 15.46 -3.04
C ASN A 143 -14.78 15.86 -1.73
N GLY A 144 -14.57 15.11 -0.66
CA GLY A 144 -15.08 15.40 0.65
C GLY A 144 -16.56 15.07 0.87
N ILE A 145 -17.17 14.26 0.01
CA ILE A 145 -18.58 13.85 0.01
C ILE A 145 -18.63 12.32 0.05
N VAL A 146 -19.47 11.74 0.91
CA VAL A 146 -19.62 10.28 0.96
C VAL A 146 -20.49 9.78 -0.19
N GLU A 147 -19.96 8.89 -1.02
CA GLU A 147 -20.69 8.33 -2.16
C GLU A 147 -20.27 6.89 -2.51
N GLY A 148 -20.97 6.28 -3.47
CA GLY A 148 -20.76 4.87 -3.81
C GLY A 148 -19.40 4.53 -4.43
N SER A 149 -18.60 5.53 -4.84
CA SER A 149 -17.21 5.32 -5.28
C SER A 149 -16.21 5.27 -4.15
N ASP A 150 -16.59 5.67 -2.93
CA ASP A 150 -15.70 5.62 -1.78
C ASP A 150 -15.48 4.21 -1.30
N LEU A 151 -14.25 3.97 -0.83
CA LEU A 151 -13.83 2.67 -0.37
C LEU A 151 -14.44 2.38 1.00
N SER A 152 -15.33 1.40 1.08
CA SER A 152 -15.75 0.82 2.37
C SER A 152 -14.56 0.07 2.98
N VAL A 153 -14.00 0.62 4.05
CA VAL A 153 -12.81 0.10 4.71
C VAL A 153 -13.18 -1.10 5.59
N LEU A 154 -14.04 -0.86 6.59
CA LEU A 154 -14.52 -1.85 7.55
C LEU A 154 -15.97 -1.55 7.95
N SER A 155 -16.66 -2.55 8.46
CA SER A 155 -17.99 -2.39 9.05
C SER A 155 -18.23 -3.37 10.17
N ASP A 156 -19.05 -2.98 11.14
CA ASP A 156 -19.54 -3.86 12.19
C ASP A 156 -21.00 -3.52 12.53
N SER A 157 -21.69 -4.34 13.33
CA SER A 157 -23.11 -4.16 13.65
C SER A 157 -23.39 -4.24 15.15
N ALA A 158 -24.14 -3.28 15.65
CA ALA A 158 -24.59 -3.19 17.03
C ALA A 158 -26.05 -3.67 17.14
N ASN A 159 -26.42 -4.18 18.31
CA ASN A 159 -27.79 -4.50 18.67
C ASN A 159 -27.97 -4.36 20.20
N VAL A 160 -29.15 -4.70 20.73
CA VAL A 160 -29.45 -4.55 22.18
C VAL A 160 -28.51 -5.33 23.11
N SER A 161 -27.78 -6.32 22.60
CA SER A 161 -26.89 -7.19 23.36
C SER A 161 -25.41 -6.97 23.04
N GLU A 162 -25.07 -6.25 21.97
CA GLU A 162 -23.71 -6.14 21.44
C GLU A 162 -23.46 -4.73 20.87
N ASN A 163 -22.27 -4.19 21.12
CA ASN A 163 -21.81 -2.97 20.48
C ASN A 163 -21.23 -3.28 19.10
N ALA A 164 -21.11 -2.26 18.24
CA ALA A 164 -20.27 -2.35 17.05
C ALA A 164 -18.91 -1.71 17.35
N ASP A 165 -17.82 -2.38 17.00
CA ASP A 165 -16.47 -1.92 17.24
C ASP A 165 -15.62 -2.03 15.97
N ILE A 166 -15.15 -0.90 15.45
CA ILE A 166 -14.14 -0.84 14.38
C ILE A 166 -12.82 -0.41 15.02
N SER A 167 -11.82 -1.30 14.98
CA SER A 167 -10.45 -1.03 15.41
C SER A 167 -9.50 -1.28 14.24
N THR A 168 -8.84 -0.23 13.76
CA THR A 168 -7.88 -0.33 12.64
C THR A 168 -6.88 0.81 12.67
N ILE A 169 -5.66 0.55 12.22
CA ILE A 169 -4.72 1.62 11.86
C ILE A 169 -5.11 2.18 10.49
N LEU A 170 -4.99 3.50 10.32
CA LEU A 170 -5.35 4.23 9.10
C LEU A 170 -4.24 5.22 8.74
N PRO A 171 -3.98 5.43 7.44
CA PRO A 171 -3.06 6.46 6.97
C PRO A 171 -3.63 7.88 7.18
N ILE A 172 -2.84 8.89 6.78
CA ILE A 172 -3.32 10.27 6.64
C ILE A 172 -4.47 10.30 5.61
N GLY A 173 -5.54 11.06 5.86
CA GLY A 173 -6.63 11.12 4.92
C GLY A 173 -7.95 11.65 5.46
N THR A 174 -8.94 11.67 4.56
CA THR A 174 -10.32 12.03 4.85
C THR A 174 -11.17 10.76 4.91
N TYR A 175 -11.97 10.63 5.96
CA TYR A 175 -12.78 9.45 6.23
C TYR A 175 -14.22 9.83 6.57
N PHE A 176 -15.12 8.88 6.34
CA PHE A 176 -16.51 8.98 6.74
C PHE A 176 -16.91 7.82 7.66
N ILE A 177 -17.80 8.11 8.61
CA ILE A 177 -18.55 7.10 9.36
C ILE A 177 -20.00 7.15 8.90
N GLU A 178 -20.54 5.99 8.52
CA GLU A 178 -21.96 5.76 8.32
C GLU A 178 -22.52 5.01 9.54
N VAL A 179 -23.53 5.57 10.17
CA VAL A 179 -24.39 4.85 11.12
C VAL A 179 -25.72 4.60 10.41
N ASN A 180 -26.01 3.34 10.11
CA ASN A 180 -27.15 2.95 9.29
C ASN A 180 -28.13 2.10 10.09
N TYR A 181 -29.39 2.50 10.07
CA TYR A 181 -30.48 1.80 10.71
C TYR A 181 -30.74 0.42 10.06
N GLY A 182 -30.58 -0.65 10.85
CA GLY A 182 -30.85 -2.03 10.42
C GLY A 182 -32.36 -2.29 10.31
N SER A 183 -32.80 -2.57 9.08
CA SER A 183 -34.19 -2.79 8.64
C SER A 183 -35.17 -3.37 9.69
N PHE A 184 -36.37 -2.79 9.77
CA PHE A 184 -37.60 -3.27 10.47
C PHE A 184 -37.73 -3.04 11.99
N SER A 185 -36.96 -2.15 12.60
CA SER A 185 -37.01 -1.82 14.03
C SER A 185 -37.62 -0.43 14.36
N ASN A 186 -37.82 -0.10 15.64
CA ASN A 186 -38.18 1.28 16.03
C ASN A 186 -36.94 2.18 15.91
N ALA A 187 -37.11 3.51 15.93
CA ALA A 187 -35.99 4.44 16.03
C ALA A 187 -35.07 4.03 17.20
N THR A 188 -33.76 4.06 16.97
CA THR A 188 -32.75 3.61 17.92
C THR A 188 -31.79 4.75 18.24
N PRO A 189 -31.68 5.16 19.50
CA PRO A 189 -30.61 6.05 19.89
C PRO A 189 -29.28 5.32 19.72
N TYR A 190 -28.19 6.07 19.69
CA TYR A 190 -26.85 5.54 19.76
C TYR A 190 -25.90 6.55 20.38
N THR A 191 -24.77 6.04 20.87
CA THR A 191 -23.60 6.82 21.22
C THR A 191 -22.43 6.33 20.37
N LEU A 192 -21.97 7.18 19.46
CA LEU A 192 -20.78 6.98 18.64
C LEU A 192 -19.57 7.58 19.35
N THR A 193 -18.55 6.77 19.62
CA THR A 193 -17.26 7.25 20.13
C THR A 193 -16.18 7.01 19.08
N LEU A 194 -15.46 8.06 18.71
CA LEU A 194 -14.29 7.99 17.82
C LEU A 194 -13.05 8.36 18.63
N LEU A 195 -12.12 7.42 18.77
CA LEU A 195 -10.87 7.60 19.50
C LEU A 195 -9.68 7.40 18.55
N PRO A 196 -9.02 8.48 18.12
CA PRO A 196 -7.73 8.40 17.43
C PRO A 196 -6.60 8.21 18.44
N THR A 197 -5.66 7.31 18.15
CA THR A 197 -4.38 7.21 18.85
C THR A 197 -3.26 7.40 17.82
N PRO A 198 -2.58 8.56 17.83
CA PRO A 198 -1.47 8.83 16.91
C PRO A 198 -0.39 7.76 16.92
N LYS A 199 0.00 7.30 15.73
CA LYS A 199 1.14 6.40 15.48
C LYS A 199 1.91 6.87 14.25
N PRO A 200 2.50 8.08 14.29
CA PRO A 200 3.14 8.66 13.11
C PRO A 200 4.24 7.75 12.54
N GLY A 201 4.34 7.75 11.21
CA GLY A 201 5.51 7.27 10.48
C GLY A 201 6.64 8.30 10.53
N ASN A 202 7.73 8.03 9.81
CA ASN A 202 8.85 8.96 9.67
C ASN A 202 9.17 9.32 8.21
N VAL A 203 8.28 8.98 7.29
CA VAL A 203 8.36 9.27 5.86
C VAL A 203 7.33 10.35 5.51
N SER A 204 7.75 11.36 4.75
CA SER A 204 6.86 12.41 4.25
C SER A 204 7.46 13.09 3.01
N PRO A 205 6.69 13.32 1.94
CA PRO A 205 5.32 12.85 1.74
C PRO A 205 5.24 11.32 1.67
N ASP A 206 4.01 10.81 1.73
CA ASP A 206 3.67 9.40 1.60
C ASP A 206 4.28 8.81 0.31
N PRO A 207 5.13 7.78 0.41
CA PRO A 207 5.82 7.20 -0.74
C PRO A 207 4.83 6.46 -1.65
N ASN A 208 5.00 6.58 -2.96
CA ASN A 208 4.24 5.75 -3.91
C ASN A 208 5.06 5.53 -5.17
N ILE A 209 4.62 4.61 -6.03
CA ILE A 209 5.34 4.22 -7.26
C ILE A 209 5.67 5.41 -8.18
N SER A 210 4.81 6.44 -8.25
CA SER A 210 5.00 7.61 -9.11
C SER A 210 5.93 8.67 -8.51
N THR A 211 6.02 8.71 -7.19
CA THR A 211 6.92 9.60 -6.44
C THR A 211 7.65 8.83 -5.34
N PRO A 212 8.61 7.94 -5.69
CA PRO A 212 9.30 7.13 -4.69
C PRO A 212 10.10 7.97 -3.70
N PHE A 213 10.07 7.60 -2.43
CA PHE A 213 10.86 8.28 -1.40
C PHE A 213 12.34 7.94 -1.56
N THR A 214 13.21 8.96 -1.66
CA THR A 214 14.64 8.74 -1.89
C THR A 214 15.39 8.49 -0.58
N ILE A 215 16.00 7.30 -0.45
CA ILE A 215 16.91 6.95 0.63
C ILE A 215 18.29 7.54 0.32
N GLY A 216 18.70 8.54 1.09
CA GLY A 216 19.98 9.24 0.88
C GLY A 216 21.17 8.68 1.66
N THR A 217 20.95 7.93 2.74
CA THR A 217 22.01 7.43 3.62
C THR A 217 21.66 6.08 4.21
N PHE A 218 22.69 5.26 4.49
CA PHE A 218 22.56 3.95 5.11
C PHE A 218 23.40 3.84 6.40
N PRO A 219 22.99 3.02 7.39
CA PRO A 219 21.71 2.32 7.44
C PRO A 219 20.55 3.29 7.69
N VAL A 220 19.33 2.89 7.33
CA VAL A 220 18.10 3.64 7.59
C VAL A 220 17.02 2.71 8.11
N THR A 221 16.15 3.25 8.97
CA THR A 221 14.89 2.66 9.36
C THR A 221 13.78 3.62 8.95
N LEU A 222 12.96 3.22 7.99
CA LEU A 222 11.80 3.96 7.52
C LEU A 222 10.55 3.26 8.00
N THR A 223 9.55 4.02 8.38
CA THR A 223 8.39 3.52 9.08
C THR A 223 7.15 4.11 8.47
N ASP A 224 6.30 3.23 7.96
CA ASP A 224 5.13 3.60 7.17
C ASP A 224 4.00 2.56 7.24
N LEU A 225 2.97 2.73 6.40
CA LEU A 225 1.76 1.92 6.41
C LEU A 225 1.24 1.60 5.00
N VAL A 226 1.32 0.33 4.58
CA VAL A 226 0.55 -0.16 3.43
C VAL A 226 -0.74 -0.86 3.84
N GLY A 227 -1.74 -0.87 2.96
CA GLY A 227 -3.01 -1.55 3.18
C GLY A 227 -4.04 -1.32 2.09
N LYS A 228 -5.30 -1.53 2.47
CA LYS A 228 -6.43 -1.39 1.55
C LYS A 228 -6.62 0.03 0.99
N VAL A 229 -6.32 1.04 1.81
CA VAL A 229 -6.40 2.47 1.42
C VAL A 229 -5.13 2.92 0.70
N ASP A 230 -4.00 2.34 1.08
CA ASP A 230 -2.67 2.74 0.63
C ASP A 230 -1.91 1.53 0.08
N GLY A 231 -2.06 1.29 -1.22
CA GLY A 231 -1.75 -0.03 -1.78
C GLY A 231 -0.26 -0.34 -1.90
N THR A 232 0.58 0.68 -2.08
CA THR A 232 1.99 0.47 -2.41
C THR A 232 2.87 1.67 -2.07
N ASP A 233 3.89 1.38 -1.26
CA ASP A 233 4.93 2.32 -0.89
C ASP A 233 6.20 2.01 -1.69
N SER A 234 6.78 3.02 -2.33
CA SER A 234 8.00 2.85 -3.14
C SER A 234 9.14 3.70 -2.61
N TYR A 235 10.31 3.06 -2.45
CA TYR A 235 11.54 3.70 -1.99
C TYR A 235 12.63 3.57 -3.04
N LYS A 236 13.36 4.65 -3.32
CA LYS A 236 14.45 4.68 -4.29
C LYS A 236 15.79 4.87 -3.59
N PHE A 237 16.83 4.17 -4.03
CA PHE A 237 18.20 4.44 -3.64
C PHE A 237 19.17 4.32 -4.82
N THR A 238 20.40 4.80 -4.65
CA THR A 238 21.45 4.71 -5.68
C THR A 238 22.76 4.24 -5.09
N LEU A 239 23.40 3.29 -5.76
CA LEU A 239 24.70 2.75 -5.41
C LEU A 239 25.77 3.30 -6.36
N SER A 240 26.79 3.96 -5.79
CA SER A 240 27.94 4.47 -6.55
C SER A 240 29.07 3.46 -6.70
N GLN A 241 28.95 2.29 -6.08
CA GLN A 241 29.92 1.19 -6.13
C GLN A 241 29.19 -0.12 -5.83
N ILE A 242 29.76 -1.25 -6.25
CA ILE A 242 29.28 -2.58 -5.86
C ILE A 242 29.12 -2.64 -4.35
N SER A 243 27.97 -3.11 -3.87
CA SER A 243 27.64 -3.12 -2.45
C SER A 243 26.78 -4.33 -2.10
N ASP A 244 26.96 -4.85 -0.89
CA ASP A 244 25.95 -5.71 -0.29
C ASP A 244 24.82 -4.84 0.27
N ILE A 245 23.59 -5.17 -0.09
CA ILE A 245 22.37 -4.57 0.44
C ILE A 245 21.63 -5.62 1.25
N SER A 246 21.19 -5.24 2.44
CA SER A 246 20.27 -6.05 3.24
C SER A 246 19.02 -5.24 3.51
N VAL A 247 17.86 -5.86 3.24
CA VAL A 247 16.54 -5.31 3.48
C VAL A 247 15.80 -6.21 4.45
N THR A 248 15.26 -5.60 5.50
CA THR A 248 14.42 -6.27 6.49
C THR A 248 13.14 -5.46 6.71
N LEU A 249 11.99 -6.11 6.65
CA LEU A 249 10.69 -5.54 7.01
C LEU A 249 10.13 -6.20 8.26
N ASP A 250 9.94 -5.38 9.29
CA ASP A 250 9.46 -5.79 10.60
C ASP A 250 8.15 -5.07 10.96
N GLY A 251 7.57 -5.42 12.12
CA GLY A 251 6.37 -4.75 12.65
C GLY A 251 5.06 -5.15 11.96
N LEU A 252 5.08 -6.20 11.14
CA LEU A 252 3.98 -6.60 10.29
C LEU A 252 2.83 -7.26 11.09
N SER A 253 1.62 -6.83 10.77
CA SER A 253 0.35 -7.36 11.31
C SER A 253 -0.55 -7.97 10.23
N ASN A 254 -0.24 -7.71 8.95
CA ASN A 254 -0.93 -8.29 7.81
C ASN A 254 0.07 -8.73 6.72
N PRO A 255 -0.33 -9.63 5.81
CA PRO A 255 0.49 -10.07 4.68
C PRO A 255 0.84 -8.92 3.73
N ILE A 256 2.12 -8.81 3.37
CA ILE A 256 2.63 -7.90 2.34
C ILE A 256 3.63 -8.61 1.44
N ARG A 257 3.93 -8.00 0.30
CA ARG A 257 5.03 -8.35 -0.59
C ARG A 257 6.05 -7.22 -0.57
N ALA A 258 7.31 -7.58 -0.75
CA ALA A 258 8.37 -6.61 -0.99
C ALA A 258 9.15 -7.04 -2.23
N THR A 259 9.46 -6.09 -3.10
CA THR A 259 10.21 -6.32 -4.34
C THR A 259 11.38 -5.36 -4.40
N LEU A 260 12.57 -5.87 -4.70
CA LEU A 260 13.73 -5.06 -5.06
C LEU A 260 13.88 -5.08 -6.58
N SER A 261 13.93 -3.92 -7.23
CA SER A 261 14.09 -3.80 -8.68
C SER A 261 15.20 -2.82 -9.05
N PHE A 262 15.78 -3.00 -10.23
CA PHE A 262 16.77 -2.11 -10.83
C PHE A 262 16.08 -1.21 -11.87
N ASP A 263 16.32 0.10 -11.79
CA ASP A 263 15.81 1.13 -12.70
C ASP A 263 16.49 1.00 -14.07
N ALA A 264 15.99 0.07 -14.88
CA ALA A 264 16.63 -0.32 -16.13
C ALA A 264 16.43 0.71 -17.24
N ASN A 265 15.36 1.50 -17.17
CA ASN A 265 15.05 2.54 -18.14
C ASN A 265 15.58 3.93 -17.70
N GLY A 266 16.04 4.09 -16.46
CA GLY A 266 16.61 5.30 -15.91
C GLY A 266 15.60 6.43 -15.72
N ASN A 267 14.31 6.12 -15.58
CA ASN A 267 13.26 7.14 -15.46
C ASN A 267 13.02 7.59 -14.01
N GLY A 268 13.62 6.90 -13.03
CA GLY A 268 13.53 7.24 -11.61
C GLY A 268 12.17 6.95 -10.96
N VAL A 269 11.31 6.15 -11.60
CA VAL A 269 9.96 5.73 -11.20
C VAL A 269 9.90 4.20 -11.19
N SER A 270 9.26 3.58 -10.18
CA SER A 270 9.08 2.12 -10.20
C SER A 270 7.97 1.72 -11.18
N ASP A 271 8.32 0.96 -12.22
CA ASP A 271 7.35 0.50 -13.22
C ASP A 271 7.68 -0.87 -13.85
N GLY A 272 6.83 -1.32 -14.78
CA GLY A 272 6.95 -2.64 -15.41
C GLY A 272 8.15 -2.83 -16.34
N ASN A 273 8.93 -1.79 -16.61
CA ASN A 273 10.18 -1.87 -17.37
C ASN A 273 11.41 -2.10 -16.49
N ASP A 274 11.23 -2.08 -15.16
CA ASP A 274 12.32 -2.33 -14.22
C ASP A 274 12.60 -3.82 -14.07
N ILE A 275 13.86 -4.13 -13.80
CA ILE A 275 14.30 -5.52 -13.65
C ILE A 275 14.19 -5.90 -12.18
N ARG A 276 13.22 -6.76 -11.84
CA ARG A 276 13.15 -7.36 -10.50
C ARG A 276 14.43 -8.13 -10.20
N VAL A 277 15.08 -7.78 -9.10
CA VAL A 277 16.29 -8.42 -8.58
C VAL A 277 15.95 -9.45 -7.51
N ASP A 278 15.09 -9.09 -6.56
CA ASP A 278 14.71 -9.97 -5.46
C ASP A 278 13.28 -9.65 -4.98
N SER A 279 12.73 -10.51 -4.14
CA SER A 279 11.44 -10.29 -3.49
C SER A 279 11.23 -11.17 -2.27
N GLY A 280 10.37 -10.74 -1.37
CA GLY A 280 9.80 -11.60 -0.34
C GLY A 280 8.30 -11.36 -0.16
N SER A 281 7.67 -12.26 0.60
CA SER A 281 6.27 -12.14 0.99
C SER A 281 6.08 -12.65 2.41
N SER A 282 5.26 -11.97 3.20
CA SER A 282 4.88 -12.40 4.56
C SER A 282 3.49 -13.04 4.56
N SER A 283 3.26 -14.03 5.44
CA SER A 283 1.97 -14.73 5.54
C SER A 283 1.01 -14.14 6.59
N SER A 284 1.49 -13.28 7.50
CA SER A 284 0.68 -12.43 8.41
C SER A 284 1.50 -11.73 9.50
N THR A 285 2.59 -12.34 9.99
CA THR A 285 3.41 -11.82 11.11
C THR A 285 4.91 -12.09 10.97
N GLY A 286 5.35 -12.63 9.83
CA GLY A 286 6.76 -12.96 9.58
C GLY A 286 7.49 -11.80 8.92
N ASN A 287 8.72 -11.54 9.37
CA ASN A 287 9.58 -10.52 8.78
C ASN A 287 9.94 -10.93 7.34
N ILE A 288 10.02 -9.96 6.43
CA ILE A 288 10.62 -10.19 5.11
C ILE A 288 12.10 -9.83 5.21
N ASN A 289 12.97 -10.72 4.77
CA ASN A 289 14.41 -10.49 4.77
C ASN A 289 14.98 -10.95 3.43
N PHE A 290 15.76 -10.09 2.80
CA PHE A 290 16.57 -10.47 1.64
C PHE A 290 17.86 -9.66 1.59
N SER A 291 18.88 -10.25 0.99
CA SER A 291 20.22 -9.66 0.88
C SER A 291 20.81 -9.95 -0.48
N GLN A 292 21.38 -8.92 -1.11
CA GLN A 292 21.92 -9.01 -2.45
C GLN A 292 23.23 -8.23 -2.58
N THR A 293 24.20 -8.79 -3.30
CA THR A 293 25.34 -8.01 -3.79
C THR A 293 24.94 -7.40 -5.13
N LEU A 294 24.88 -6.08 -5.20
CA LEU A 294 24.37 -5.34 -6.36
C LEU A 294 25.47 -4.50 -7.02
N PRO A 295 25.45 -4.34 -8.36
CA PRO A 295 26.31 -3.40 -9.06
C PRO A 295 25.93 -1.94 -8.77
N THR A 296 26.66 -1.00 -9.38
CA THR A 296 26.29 0.41 -9.34
C THR A 296 24.97 0.64 -10.07
N GLY A 297 24.15 1.54 -9.57
CA GLY A 297 22.87 1.85 -10.21
C GLY A 297 21.81 2.37 -9.27
N THR A 298 20.63 2.61 -9.85
CA THR A 298 19.44 3.06 -9.12
C THR A 298 18.49 1.87 -8.95
N TYR A 299 17.92 1.76 -7.76
CA TYR A 299 17.07 0.64 -7.36
C TYR A 299 15.83 1.12 -6.63
N PHE A 300 14.77 0.34 -6.71
CA PHE A 300 13.54 0.52 -5.93
C PHE A 300 13.32 -0.62 -4.95
N ILE A 301 12.73 -0.30 -3.80
CA ILE A 301 12.10 -1.24 -2.88
C ILE A 301 10.62 -0.90 -2.87
N ASP A 302 9.80 -1.75 -3.46
CA ASP A 302 8.35 -1.62 -3.45
C ASP A 302 7.76 -2.52 -2.39
N ILE A 303 6.93 -1.95 -1.53
CA ILE A 303 6.20 -2.65 -0.48
C ILE A 303 4.73 -2.63 -0.89
N GLU A 304 4.16 -3.80 -1.14
CA GLU A 304 2.83 -3.94 -1.70
C GLU A 304 1.93 -4.74 -0.75
N TYR A 305 0.70 -4.26 -0.60
CA TYR A 305 -0.35 -4.98 0.10
C TYR A 305 -0.74 -6.29 -0.63
N ALA A 306 -0.66 -7.44 0.05
CA ALA A 306 -0.70 -8.75 -0.62
C ALA A 306 -2.06 -9.47 -0.65
N SER A 307 -3.09 -8.99 0.05
CA SER A 307 -4.35 -9.74 0.24
C SER A 307 -5.58 -8.86 0.44
N PHE A 308 -6.61 -9.02 -0.40
CA PHE A 308 -7.86 -8.24 -0.37
C PHE A 308 -8.70 -8.30 0.93
N ASN A 309 -8.35 -9.17 1.88
CA ASN A 309 -9.11 -9.39 3.12
C ASN A 309 -8.44 -8.83 4.38
N SER A 310 -7.20 -8.33 4.29
CA SER A 310 -6.48 -7.71 5.42
C SER A 310 -6.84 -6.23 5.55
N SER A 311 -6.62 -5.60 6.71
CA SER A 311 -6.79 -4.14 6.83
C SER A 311 -5.55 -3.42 6.30
N HIS A 312 -4.79 -2.80 7.19
CA HIS A 312 -3.53 -2.13 6.91
C HIS A 312 -2.46 -2.76 7.79
N THR A 313 -1.22 -2.74 7.35
CA THR A 313 -0.09 -3.07 8.21
C THR A 313 0.89 -1.94 8.23
N ARG A 314 1.29 -1.60 9.45
CA ARG A 314 2.49 -0.82 9.66
C ARG A 314 3.70 -1.68 9.36
N TYR A 315 4.78 -1.07 8.94
CA TYR A 315 6.06 -1.74 8.81
C TYR A 315 7.21 -0.83 9.23
N ASP A 316 8.32 -1.45 9.61
CA ASP A 316 9.62 -0.80 9.73
C ASP A 316 10.55 -1.41 8.66
N LEU A 317 10.86 -0.62 7.63
CA LEU A 317 11.79 -0.91 6.54
C LEU A 317 13.20 -0.56 6.99
N ASN A 318 14.00 -1.59 7.27
CA ASN A 318 15.40 -1.46 7.61
C ASN A 318 16.24 -1.76 6.36
N VAL A 319 17.02 -0.78 5.91
CA VAL A 319 17.94 -0.96 4.78
C VAL A 319 19.36 -0.64 5.23
N SER A 320 20.29 -1.54 4.94
CA SER A 320 21.71 -1.35 5.21
C SER A 320 22.54 -1.63 3.96
N GLN A 321 23.68 -0.94 3.88
CA GLN A 321 24.64 -1.06 2.79
C GLN A 321 26.02 -1.37 3.37
N THR A 322 26.69 -2.37 2.81
CA THR A 322 28.13 -2.60 3.02
C THR A 322 28.85 -2.46 1.68
N PRO A 323 29.57 -1.35 1.44
CA PRO A 323 30.35 -1.17 0.23
C PRO A 323 31.38 -2.30 0.00
N LYS A 324 31.42 -2.81 -1.23
CA LYS A 324 32.39 -3.81 -1.71
C LYS A 324 32.94 -3.39 -3.07
N PRO A 325 33.65 -2.25 -3.15
CA PRO A 325 34.13 -1.75 -4.42
C PRO A 325 34.92 -2.80 -5.18
N GLY A 326 34.67 -2.88 -6.49
CA GLY A 326 35.59 -3.50 -7.43
C GLY A 326 36.87 -2.66 -7.55
N ASN A 327 37.81 -3.14 -8.35
CA ASN A 327 39.02 -2.37 -8.68
C ASN A 327 39.08 -1.95 -10.16
N VAL A 328 37.98 -2.14 -10.89
CA VAL A 328 37.76 -1.59 -12.22
C VAL A 328 37.08 -0.21 -12.11
N LEU A 329 37.42 0.71 -13.01
CA LEU A 329 36.81 2.04 -13.06
C LEU A 329 35.50 2.06 -13.86
N THR A 330 35.41 1.19 -14.86
CA THR A 330 34.28 1.07 -15.77
C THR A 330 33.99 -0.41 -15.97
N ASP A 331 32.71 -0.74 -15.88
CA ASP A 331 32.18 -2.09 -16.08
C ASP A 331 32.56 -2.64 -17.47
N PRO A 332 33.35 -3.71 -17.55
CA PRO A 332 33.96 -4.16 -18.80
C PRO A 332 33.06 -5.09 -19.60
N ASN A 333 32.24 -4.58 -20.52
CA ASN A 333 31.34 -5.42 -21.33
C ASN A 333 31.90 -5.76 -22.73
N ILE A 334 31.14 -6.56 -23.49
CA ILE A 334 31.51 -7.01 -24.85
C ILE A 334 31.81 -5.87 -25.83
N SER A 335 31.14 -4.71 -25.68
CA SER A 335 31.32 -3.55 -26.56
C SER A 335 32.51 -2.68 -26.14
N ASN A 336 32.94 -2.79 -24.89
CA ASN A 336 34.05 -2.02 -24.33
C ASN A 336 34.92 -2.89 -23.39
N PRO A 337 35.66 -3.87 -23.94
CA PRO A 337 36.49 -4.74 -23.14
C PRO A 337 37.63 -3.96 -22.48
N LEU A 338 37.91 -4.25 -21.20
CA LEU A 338 38.99 -3.58 -20.47
C LEU A 338 40.36 -3.99 -21.01
N THR A 339 41.15 -3.02 -21.44
CA THR A 339 42.52 -3.29 -21.92
C THR A 339 43.48 -3.54 -20.75
N VAL A 340 44.14 -4.69 -20.77
CA VAL A 340 45.15 -5.12 -19.80
C VAL A 340 46.54 -4.72 -20.33
N ASN A 341 47.15 -3.74 -19.68
CA ASN A 341 48.41 -3.11 -20.15
C ASN A 341 49.70 -3.79 -19.65
N GLY A 342 49.60 -4.85 -18.84
CA GLY A 342 50.75 -5.56 -18.31
C GLY A 342 50.36 -6.72 -17.40
N PHE A 343 51.33 -7.59 -17.11
CA PHE A 343 51.17 -8.74 -16.21
C PHE A 343 52.20 -8.68 -15.07
N PRO A 344 51.87 -9.17 -13.85
CA PRO A 344 50.57 -9.70 -13.46
C PRO A 344 49.48 -8.62 -13.40
N ALA A 345 48.23 -9.01 -13.65
CA ALA A 345 47.07 -8.13 -13.53
C ALA A 345 45.99 -8.78 -12.67
N THR A 346 45.29 -7.99 -11.89
CA THR A 346 44.22 -8.45 -11.00
C THR A 346 43.00 -7.57 -11.12
N PHE A 347 41.82 -8.17 -11.26
CA PHE A 347 40.55 -7.47 -11.37
C PHE A 347 39.53 -8.07 -10.42
N SER A 348 38.71 -7.21 -9.82
CA SER A 348 37.62 -7.59 -8.94
C SER A 348 36.37 -6.90 -9.42
N ASP A 349 35.34 -7.69 -9.71
CA ASP A 349 34.09 -7.19 -10.29
C ASP A 349 32.90 -8.11 -9.99
N LEU A 350 31.74 -7.85 -10.60
CA LEU A 350 30.48 -8.53 -10.37
C LEU A 350 29.78 -8.90 -11.69
N VAL A 351 29.54 -10.20 -11.91
CA VAL A 351 28.65 -10.68 -12.99
C VAL A 351 27.39 -11.30 -12.39
N GLY A 352 26.28 -11.30 -13.12
CA GLY A 352 24.98 -11.81 -12.68
C GLY A 352 23.85 -11.37 -13.60
N LYS A 353 22.64 -11.28 -13.06
CA LYS A 353 21.43 -10.92 -13.81
C LYS A 353 21.53 -9.57 -14.54
N LEU A 354 22.10 -8.56 -13.88
CA LEU A 354 22.15 -7.18 -14.40
C LEU A 354 23.35 -6.94 -15.33
N ASP A 355 24.40 -7.74 -15.19
CA ASP A 355 25.54 -7.79 -16.09
C ASP A 355 25.98 -9.24 -16.29
N ASN A 356 25.73 -9.80 -17.47
CA ASN A 356 25.94 -11.23 -17.69
C ASN A 356 27.41 -11.60 -17.94
N SER A 357 28.28 -10.66 -18.32
CA SER A 357 29.63 -11.01 -18.74
C SER A 357 30.59 -9.83 -18.79
N ASP A 358 31.75 -10.07 -18.20
CA ASP A 358 32.88 -9.17 -18.26
C ASP A 358 33.94 -9.61 -19.27
N TYR A 359 34.53 -8.64 -19.97
CA TYR A 359 35.50 -8.86 -21.04
C TYR A 359 36.79 -8.06 -20.84
N TYR A 360 37.91 -8.76 -20.87
CA TYR A 360 39.25 -8.19 -20.76
C TYR A 360 40.04 -8.47 -22.03
N LYS A 361 40.85 -7.53 -22.48
CA LYS A 361 41.63 -7.62 -23.71
C LYS A 361 43.11 -7.44 -23.44
N PHE A 362 43.94 -8.30 -24.02
CA PHE A 362 45.40 -8.14 -23.99
C PHE A 362 46.04 -8.47 -25.35
N THR A 363 47.27 -8.03 -25.55
CA THR A 363 48.04 -8.34 -26.78
C THR A 363 49.43 -8.82 -26.42
N LEU A 364 49.85 -9.90 -27.07
CA LEU A 364 51.17 -10.49 -26.95
C LEU A 364 52.00 -10.13 -28.18
N ASN A 365 53.17 -9.54 -27.97
CA ASN A 365 54.11 -9.20 -29.04
C ASN A 365 54.99 -10.39 -29.46
N GLN A 366 55.04 -11.43 -28.63
CA GLN A 366 55.78 -12.66 -28.84
C GLN A 366 55.07 -13.81 -28.15
N GLN A 367 55.50 -15.05 -28.41
CA GLN A 367 54.96 -16.21 -27.73
C GLN A 367 55.24 -16.14 -26.22
N GLY A 368 54.27 -16.57 -25.40
CA GLY A 368 54.41 -16.64 -23.94
C GLY A 368 53.46 -17.66 -23.32
N ASN A 369 53.75 -18.06 -22.08
CA ASN A 369 52.87 -18.95 -21.31
C ASN A 369 51.91 -18.09 -20.50
N PHE A 370 50.62 -18.20 -20.79
CA PHE A 370 49.56 -17.43 -20.16
C PHE A 370 48.77 -18.29 -19.18
N ASN A 371 48.35 -17.69 -18.07
CA ASN A 371 47.45 -18.30 -17.11
C ASN A 371 46.51 -17.25 -16.52
N ALA A 372 45.22 -17.57 -16.43
CA ALA A 372 44.20 -16.78 -15.75
C ALA A 372 43.44 -17.65 -14.74
N VAL A 373 43.15 -17.09 -13.58
CA VAL A 373 42.42 -17.75 -12.50
C VAL A 373 41.34 -16.82 -11.97
N VAL A 374 40.14 -17.34 -11.80
CA VAL A 374 39.02 -16.64 -11.17
C VAL A 374 38.69 -17.29 -9.83
N THR A 375 38.60 -16.46 -8.79
CA THR A 375 38.28 -16.85 -7.40
C THR A 375 37.19 -15.94 -6.81
N GLY A 376 36.82 -16.14 -5.53
CA GLY A 376 35.88 -15.24 -4.83
C GLY A 376 34.40 -15.44 -5.17
N LEU A 377 34.05 -16.54 -5.82
CA LEU A 377 32.73 -16.81 -6.37
C LEU A 377 31.71 -17.22 -5.29
N SER A 378 30.45 -16.78 -5.46
CA SER A 378 29.27 -17.26 -4.75
C SER A 378 28.32 -18.06 -5.65
N ASN A 379 28.52 -18.01 -6.97
CA ASN A 379 27.68 -18.71 -7.95
C ASN A 379 28.53 -19.19 -9.15
N PHE A 380 27.89 -19.83 -10.12
CA PHE A 380 28.52 -20.43 -11.28
C PHE A 380 28.93 -19.39 -12.32
N ILE A 381 30.16 -19.51 -12.80
CA ILE A 381 30.66 -18.75 -13.95
C ILE A 381 31.33 -19.67 -14.94
N ARG A 382 31.52 -19.18 -16.17
CA ARG A 382 32.44 -19.72 -17.15
C ARG A 382 33.52 -18.72 -17.47
N LEU A 383 34.78 -19.14 -17.35
CA LEU A 383 35.95 -18.40 -17.82
C LEU A 383 36.28 -18.88 -19.24
N ASN A 384 36.38 -17.97 -20.20
CA ASN A 384 36.77 -18.29 -21.58
C ASN A 384 37.99 -17.46 -21.98
N LEU A 385 38.89 -18.07 -22.76
CA LEU A 385 39.97 -17.40 -23.47
C LEU A 385 39.71 -17.47 -24.97
N PHE A 386 39.61 -16.32 -25.62
CA PHE A 386 39.42 -16.19 -27.07
C PHE A 386 40.65 -15.58 -27.72
N ARG A 387 40.95 -15.99 -28.96
CA ARG A 387 41.92 -15.35 -29.84
C ARG A 387 41.18 -14.54 -30.90
N ASP A 388 41.52 -13.25 -31.00
CA ASP A 388 41.05 -12.36 -32.06
C ASP A 388 41.72 -12.78 -33.38
N THR A 389 40.99 -13.46 -34.26
CA THR A 389 41.59 -13.98 -35.50
C THR A 389 41.38 -13.06 -36.70
N ASN A 390 40.37 -12.21 -36.65
CA ASN A 390 40.04 -11.28 -37.73
C ASN A 390 40.64 -9.87 -37.50
N GLY A 391 41.21 -9.62 -36.32
CA GLY A 391 41.89 -8.38 -35.94
C GLY A 391 40.93 -7.20 -35.74
N ASN A 392 39.64 -7.47 -35.51
CA ASN A 392 38.63 -6.43 -35.38
C ASN A 392 38.47 -5.89 -33.95
N ASN A 393 39.25 -6.42 -33.00
CA ASN A 393 39.24 -6.01 -31.61
C ASN A 393 37.90 -6.18 -30.89
N SER A 394 37.05 -7.09 -31.36
CA SER A 394 35.76 -7.45 -30.75
C SER A 394 35.73 -8.95 -30.51
N VAL A 395 34.88 -9.43 -29.58
CA VAL A 395 34.61 -10.87 -29.45
C VAL A 395 33.42 -11.22 -30.33
N ASP A 396 33.62 -12.03 -31.37
CA ASP A 396 32.56 -12.48 -32.27
C ASP A 396 32.74 -13.92 -32.79
N ASN A 397 31.87 -14.33 -33.72
CA ASN A 397 31.84 -15.70 -34.25
C ASN A 397 33.07 -16.08 -35.09
N ASN A 398 33.90 -15.12 -35.47
CA ASN A 398 35.16 -15.38 -36.17
C ASN A 398 36.32 -15.65 -35.20
N ASP A 399 36.12 -15.45 -33.90
CA ASP A 399 37.16 -15.70 -32.92
C ASP A 399 37.18 -17.15 -32.46
N ILE A 400 38.38 -17.61 -32.11
CA ILE A 400 38.58 -18.98 -31.68
C ILE A 400 38.63 -19.00 -30.17
N ARG A 401 37.74 -19.76 -29.52
CA ARG A 401 37.87 -20.11 -28.11
C ARG A 401 39.05 -21.07 -27.95
N VAL A 402 40.13 -20.57 -27.37
CA VAL A 402 41.38 -21.29 -27.14
C VAL A 402 41.24 -22.24 -25.96
N ASP A 403 40.63 -21.77 -24.89
CA ASP A 403 40.49 -22.50 -23.64
C ASP A 403 39.25 -22.03 -22.87
N PHE A 404 38.72 -22.87 -21.98
CA PHE A 404 37.63 -22.50 -21.08
C PHE A 404 37.58 -23.41 -19.85
N ASP A 405 37.02 -22.86 -18.77
CA ASP A 405 36.74 -23.61 -17.56
C ASP A 405 35.52 -23.02 -16.84
N ASN A 406 34.93 -23.76 -15.89
CA ASN A 406 33.78 -23.29 -15.11
C ASN A 406 34.17 -23.18 -13.63
N GLY A 407 33.68 -22.15 -12.96
CA GLY A 407 33.87 -21.92 -11.52
C GLY A 407 32.54 -21.94 -10.78
N SER A 408 32.60 -22.05 -9.45
CA SER A 408 31.42 -22.05 -8.58
C SER A 408 31.78 -21.57 -7.17
N SER A 409 30.81 -21.55 -6.25
CA SER A 409 31.08 -21.24 -4.83
C SER A 409 32.06 -22.19 -4.12
N THR A 410 32.32 -23.37 -4.71
CA THR A 410 33.25 -24.35 -4.17
C THR A 410 34.45 -24.61 -5.07
N ASP A 411 34.56 -23.92 -6.21
CA ASP A 411 35.58 -24.20 -7.21
C ASP A 411 36.06 -22.95 -7.95
N THR A 412 37.33 -22.94 -8.32
CA THR A 412 37.95 -21.84 -9.08
C THR A 412 37.91 -22.14 -10.57
N ALA A 413 37.75 -21.13 -11.43
CA ALA A 413 37.91 -21.31 -12.87
C ALA A 413 39.34 -20.95 -13.32
N ASN A 414 39.94 -21.78 -14.17
CA ASN A 414 41.29 -21.61 -14.66
C ASN A 414 41.34 -21.72 -16.20
N VAL A 415 42.06 -20.84 -16.88
CA VAL A 415 42.47 -21.08 -18.28
C VAL A 415 43.96 -20.83 -18.40
N GLY A 416 44.67 -21.69 -19.13
CA GLY A 416 46.12 -21.62 -19.19
C GLY A 416 46.74 -22.40 -20.33
N THR A 417 47.53 -21.72 -21.16
CA THR A 417 48.19 -22.34 -22.32
C THR A 417 49.35 -21.48 -22.85
N THR A 418 50.15 -22.05 -23.76
CA THR A 418 51.14 -21.29 -24.53
C THR A 418 50.43 -20.55 -25.67
N LEU A 419 50.55 -19.23 -25.68
CA LEU A 419 49.93 -18.37 -26.69
C LEU A 419 50.99 -17.80 -27.63
N ALA A 420 50.69 -17.77 -28.93
CA ALA A 420 51.50 -17.07 -29.91
C ALA A 420 51.32 -15.55 -29.80
N ALA A 421 52.11 -14.77 -30.56
CA ALA A 421 51.84 -13.35 -30.71
C ALA A 421 50.42 -13.12 -31.30
N GLY A 422 49.72 -12.11 -30.78
CA GLY A 422 48.35 -11.79 -31.18
C GLY A 422 47.54 -11.12 -30.07
N THR A 423 46.29 -10.80 -30.40
CA THR A 423 45.31 -10.20 -29.49
C THR A 423 44.36 -11.28 -28.97
N TYR A 424 44.05 -11.19 -27.68
CA TYR A 424 43.27 -12.18 -26.95
C TYR A 424 42.26 -11.50 -26.02
N PHE A 425 41.18 -12.22 -25.73
CA PHE A 425 40.14 -11.81 -24.79
C PHE A 425 39.94 -12.84 -23.69
N ILE A 426 39.73 -12.36 -22.46
CA ILE A 426 39.17 -13.15 -21.36
C ILE A 426 37.71 -12.74 -21.20
N GLN A 427 36.82 -13.71 -21.13
CA GLN A 427 35.43 -13.51 -20.74
C GLN A 427 35.16 -14.20 -19.40
N VAL A 428 34.68 -13.46 -18.42
CA VAL A 428 34.07 -14.02 -17.20
C VAL A 428 32.56 -13.95 -17.39
N ALA A 429 31.91 -15.08 -17.67
CA ALA A 429 30.49 -15.14 -17.98
C ALA A 429 29.70 -15.76 -16.82
N TYR A 430 28.63 -15.10 -16.38
CA TYR A 430 27.70 -15.68 -15.43
C TYR A 430 26.97 -16.89 -16.06
N THR A 431 26.93 -18.02 -15.34
CA THR A 431 26.21 -19.23 -15.77
C THR A 431 25.31 -19.80 -14.69
N GLY A 432 25.05 -19.02 -13.64
CA GLY A 432 24.17 -19.38 -12.54
C GLY A 432 22.68 -19.18 -12.84
N SER A 433 21.87 -19.24 -11.78
CA SER A 433 20.43 -18.99 -11.85
C SER A 433 20.13 -17.54 -12.24
N PHE A 434 19.08 -17.31 -13.03
CA PHE A 434 18.75 -16.01 -13.63
C PHE A 434 18.46 -14.84 -12.67
N ASP A 435 18.47 -15.05 -11.34
CA ASP A 435 18.11 -14.07 -10.33
C ASP A 435 19.25 -13.70 -9.35
N GLU A 436 20.47 -14.19 -9.57
CA GLU A 436 21.59 -13.98 -8.65
C GLU A 436 22.78 -13.25 -9.30
N HIS A 437 23.73 -12.86 -8.45
CA HIS A 437 25.01 -12.28 -8.85
C HIS A 437 26.15 -13.02 -8.15
N THR A 438 27.34 -12.96 -8.72
CA THR A 438 28.57 -13.46 -8.11
C THR A 438 29.70 -12.47 -8.32
N ARG A 439 30.27 -12.03 -7.21
CA ARG A 439 31.54 -11.31 -7.26
C ARG A 439 32.62 -12.28 -7.73
N TYR A 440 33.66 -11.75 -8.34
CA TYR A 440 34.84 -12.53 -8.67
C TYR A 440 36.13 -11.72 -8.51
N ASP A 441 37.23 -12.43 -8.34
CA ASP A 441 38.59 -11.91 -8.38
C ASP A 441 39.37 -12.66 -9.47
N LEU A 442 39.63 -11.99 -10.59
CA LEU A 442 40.40 -12.46 -11.74
C LEU A 442 41.88 -12.10 -11.55
N SER A 443 42.77 -13.08 -11.69
CA SER A 443 44.23 -12.91 -11.71
C SER A 443 44.78 -13.43 -13.03
N MET A 444 45.62 -12.65 -13.69
CA MET A 444 46.26 -13.03 -14.96
C MET A 444 47.78 -12.90 -14.87
N GLN A 445 48.47 -13.89 -15.43
CA GLN A 445 49.92 -13.99 -15.45
C GLN A 445 50.42 -14.38 -16.84
N LEU A 446 51.60 -13.86 -17.20
CA LEU A 446 52.32 -14.18 -18.43
C LEU A 446 53.80 -14.40 -18.09
N THR A 447 54.39 -15.50 -18.58
CA THR A 447 55.81 -15.86 -18.36
C THR A 447 56.51 -16.25 -19.64
#